data_AF-A0A0R0DJG7-F1
#
_entry.id   AF-A0A0R0DJG7-F1
#
_cell.length_a   1.000
_cell.length_b   1.000
_cell.length_c   1.000
_cell.angle_alpha   90.00
_cell.angle_beta   90.00
_cell.angle_gamma   90.00
#
_symmetry.space_group_name_H-M   'P 1'
#
loop_
_entity.id
_entity.type
_entity.pdbx_description
1 polymer ?
#
loop_
_entity_poly.entity_id
_entity_poly.type
_entity_poly.pdbx_seq_one_letter_code
_entity_poly.pdbx_strand_id
1 'polypeptide(L)'
;MERFVVMLLLCIAPAAQAQHVYKCTQGKSVSYQSEPCAGAADRVWHAPPEVIDPAIQRQNQYTQQEMDRRAREQRSGYRAPSRATGASIGVSRNQSACDSAKARRAAAYEQLGTRRTFEQSRFWDNQVYDACK
;
A
#
# COMPACT_ATOMS: atom_id res chain seq x y z
N MET A 1 -15.86 58.88 0.70
CA MET A 1 -17.00 57.94 0.54
C MET A 1 -16.55 56.58 0.02
N GLU A 2 -15.63 56.50 -0.95
CA GLU A 2 -15.15 55.23 -1.51
C GLU A 2 -14.53 54.26 -0.48
N ARG A 3 -13.80 54.77 0.51
CA ARG A 3 -13.21 53.96 1.60
C ARG A 3 -14.26 53.26 2.49
N PHE A 4 -15.42 53.89 2.68
CA PHE A 4 -16.51 53.30 3.45
C PHE A 4 -17.25 52.22 2.65
N VAL A 5 -17.35 52.39 1.32
CA VAL A 5 -17.98 51.40 0.43
C VAL A 5 -17.16 50.11 0.39
N VAL A 6 -15.82 50.20 0.34
CA VAL A 6 -14.93 49.04 0.38
C VAL A 6 -14.99 48.31 1.73
N MET A 7 -15.11 49.03 2.84
CA MET A 7 -15.28 48.43 4.17
C MET A 7 -16.64 47.72 4.32
N LEU A 8 -17.72 48.28 3.76
CA LEU A 8 -19.05 47.70 3.83
C LEU A 8 -19.18 46.42 2.98
N LEU A 9 -18.48 46.35 1.84
CA LEU A 9 -18.44 45.18 0.96
C LEU A 9 -17.73 43.97 1.58
N LEU A 10 -16.76 44.19 2.48
CA LEU A 10 -16.01 43.11 3.14
C LEU A 10 -16.85 42.36 4.20
N CYS A 11 -17.91 42.98 4.73
CA CYS A 11 -18.74 42.40 5.78
C CYS A 11 -19.84 41.45 5.28
N ILE A 12 -20.00 41.29 3.97
CA ILE A 12 -21.05 40.42 3.36
C ILE A 12 -20.48 39.03 3.02
N ALA A 13 -19.23 38.72 3.37
CA ALA A 13 -18.68 37.39 3.16
C ALA A 13 -19.54 36.36 3.92
N PRO A 14 -20.19 35.40 3.23
CA PRO A 14 -20.95 34.36 3.91
C PRO A 14 -19.96 33.61 4.81
N ALA A 15 -20.34 33.41 6.08
CA ALA A 15 -19.57 32.61 7.00
C ALA A 15 -19.40 31.21 6.38
N ALA A 16 -18.23 30.95 5.81
CA ALA A 16 -17.87 29.65 5.28
C ALA A 16 -17.85 28.66 6.44
N GLN A 17 -18.96 27.95 6.61
CA GLN A 17 -19.09 26.82 7.52
C GLN A 17 -18.27 25.66 6.92
N ALA A 18 -16.94 25.76 6.99
CA ALA A 18 -15.99 24.87 6.33
C ALA A 18 -16.04 23.40 6.79
N GLN A 19 -16.87 23.11 7.79
CA GLN A 19 -17.11 21.77 8.34
C GLN A 19 -18.38 21.13 7.79
N HIS A 20 -18.99 21.69 6.75
CA HIS A 20 -20.11 21.05 6.06
C HIS A 20 -19.80 20.83 4.59
N VAL A 21 -20.16 19.66 4.09
CA VAL A 21 -20.12 19.33 2.66
C VAL A 21 -21.55 19.22 2.17
N TYR A 22 -21.89 19.95 1.12
CA TYR A 22 -23.19 19.96 0.49
C TYR A 22 -23.10 19.24 -0.84
N LYS A 23 -24.01 18.29 -1.08
CA LYS A 23 -24.24 17.73 -2.42
C LYS A 23 -25.34 18.56 -3.08
N CYS A 24 -24.95 19.30 -4.11
CA CYS A 24 -25.86 20.10 -4.91
C CYS A 24 -26.16 19.36 -6.21
N THR A 25 -27.44 19.28 -6.56
CA THR A 25 -27.88 18.67 -7.81
C THR A 25 -28.61 19.72 -8.65
N GLN A 26 -28.10 20.04 -9.83
CA GLN A 26 -28.74 20.96 -10.76
C GLN A 26 -29.05 20.24 -12.07
N GLY A 27 -30.30 19.79 -12.22
CA GLY A 27 -30.68 18.94 -13.34
C GLY A 27 -29.92 17.61 -13.32
N LYS A 28 -29.03 17.38 -14.29
CA LYS A 28 -28.21 16.16 -14.40
C LYS A 28 -26.79 16.31 -13.81
N SER A 29 -26.39 17.50 -13.37
CA SER A 29 -25.08 17.73 -12.76
C SER A 29 -25.14 17.57 -11.25
N VAL A 30 -24.08 16.99 -10.68
CA VAL A 30 -23.87 16.85 -9.23
C VAL A 30 -22.56 17.53 -8.88
N SER A 31 -22.58 18.47 -7.95
CA SER A 31 -21.40 19.10 -7.36
C SER A 31 -21.36 18.86 -5.85
N TYR A 32 -20.15 18.75 -5.32
CA TYR A 32 -19.89 18.70 -3.88
C TYR A 32 -19.10 19.96 -3.52
N GLN A 33 -19.58 20.70 -2.53
CA GLN A 33 -19.01 21.99 -2.17
C GLN A 33 -19.15 22.26 -0.68
N SER A 34 -18.27 23.10 -0.13
CA SER A 34 -18.34 23.50 1.29
C SER A 34 -19.30 24.67 1.53
N GLU A 35 -19.69 25.37 0.47
CA GLU A 35 -20.70 26.42 0.52
C GLU A 35 -22.10 25.83 0.35
N PRO A 36 -23.12 26.38 1.04
CA PRO A 36 -24.50 25.97 0.81
C PRO A 36 -24.88 26.05 -0.67
N CYS A 37 -25.69 25.10 -1.13
CA CYS A 37 -26.22 25.13 -2.49
C CYS A 37 -27.07 26.40 -2.69
N ALA A 38 -27.11 26.95 -3.90
CA ALA A 38 -27.99 28.08 -4.23
C ALA A 38 -29.50 27.77 -4.05
N GLY A 39 -29.85 26.48 -3.98
CA GLY A 39 -31.18 25.97 -3.64
C GLY A 39 -31.13 24.88 -2.58
N ALA A 40 -32.13 24.01 -2.52
CA ALA A 40 -32.13 22.89 -1.57
C ALA A 40 -30.96 21.93 -1.86
N ALA A 41 -30.17 21.62 -0.84
CA ALA A 41 -29.15 20.59 -0.92
C ALA A 41 -29.82 19.20 -0.92
N ASP A 42 -29.37 18.32 -1.81
CA ASP A 42 -29.81 16.92 -1.82
C ASP A 42 -29.31 16.20 -0.56
N ARG A 43 -28.11 16.56 -0.11
CA ARG A 43 -27.56 16.06 1.16
C ARG A 43 -26.55 17.03 1.75
N VAL A 44 -26.50 17.05 3.09
CA VAL A 44 -25.52 17.80 3.87
C VAL A 44 -24.82 16.83 4.81
N TRP A 45 -23.49 16.85 4.81
CA TRP A 45 -22.66 16.15 5.79
C TRP A 45 -21.99 17.16 6.70
N HIS A 46 -21.86 16.82 7.97
CA HIS A 46 -20.92 17.48 8.86
C HIS A 46 -19.58 16.72 8.78
N ALA A 47 -18.53 17.42 8.37
CA ALA A 47 -17.16 16.94 8.26
C ALA A 47 -16.34 17.58 9.39
N PRO A 48 -16.41 17.03 10.63
CA PRO A 48 -15.57 17.53 11.71
C PRO A 48 -14.09 17.30 11.36
N PRO A 49 -13.19 18.16 11.84
CA PRO A 49 -11.76 17.94 11.68
C PRO A 49 -11.37 16.60 12.27
N GLU A 50 -10.52 15.86 11.55
CA GLU A 50 -10.02 14.57 12.01
C GLU A 50 -9.20 14.75 13.29
N VAL A 51 -9.61 14.07 14.36
CA VAL A 51 -8.83 13.99 15.60
C VAL A 51 -7.82 12.87 15.44
N ILE A 52 -6.57 13.24 15.19
CA ILE A 52 -5.49 12.26 15.07
C ILE A 52 -5.09 11.79 16.48
N ASP A 53 -5.27 10.50 16.76
CA ASP A 53 -4.76 9.87 17.97
C ASP A 53 -3.21 9.89 17.95
N PRO A 54 -2.55 10.49 18.96
CA PRO A 54 -1.08 10.50 19.06
C PRO A 54 -0.44 9.12 19.02
N ALA A 55 -1.13 8.07 19.51
CA ALA A 55 -0.65 6.70 19.44
C ALA A 55 -0.62 6.18 18.00
N ILE A 56 -1.68 6.44 17.22
CA ILE A 56 -1.76 6.07 15.80
C ILE A 56 -0.71 6.84 14.99
N GLN A 57 -0.53 8.13 15.27
CA GLN A 57 0.49 8.92 14.60
C GLN A 57 1.90 8.39 14.86
N ARG A 58 2.22 7.99 16.11
CA ARG A 58 3.50 7.35 16.43
C ARG A 58 3.67 6.01 15.74
N GLN A 59 2.62 5.19 15.68
CA GLN A 59 2.66 3.90 14.98
C GLN A 59 2.92 4.08 13.48
N ASN A 60 2.30 5.07 12.86
CA ASN A 60 2.50 5.40 11.45
C ASN A 60 3.93 5.89 11.20
N GLN A 61 4.47 6.74 12.07
CA GLN A 61 5.86 7.20 11.98
C GLN A 61 6.85 6.04 12.12
N TYR A 62 6.64 5.14 13.08
CA TYR A 62 7.49 3.95 13.24
C TYR A 62 7.45 3.06 12.00
N THR A 63 6.25 2.85 11.44
CA THR A 63 6.08 2.06 10.22
C THR A 63 6.81 2.70 9.03
N GLN A 64 6.69 4.01 8.86
CA GLN A 64 7.41 4.73 7.80
C GLN A 64 8.93 4.62 7.96
N GLN A 65 9.45 4.80 9.18
CA GLN A 65 10.88 4.66 9.47
C GLN A 65 11.39 3.25 9.15
N GLU A 66 10.62 2.22 9.48
CA GLU A 66 10.97 0.82 9.17
C GLU A 66 11.01 0.58 7.65
N MET A 67 10.04 1.11 6.91
CA MET A 67 10.02 1.00 5.44
C MET A 67 11.21 1.73 4.81
N ASP A 68 11.53 2.92 5.30
CA ASP A 68 12.69 3.69 4.83
C ASP A 68 14.01 2.99 5.15
N ARG A 69 14.13 2.38 6.33
CA ARG A 69 15.31 1.59 6.71
C ARG A 69 15.50 0.42 5.75
N ARG A 70 14.45 -0.36 5.50
CA ARG A 70 14.48 -1.50 4.55
C ARG A 70 14.82 -1.04 3.14
N ALA A 71 14.26 0.07 2.68
CA ALA A 71 14.57 0.63 1.37
C ALA A 71 16.04 1.06 1.25
N ARG A 72 16.63 1.60 2.32
CA ARG A 72 18.06 1.96 2.37
C ARG A 72 18.97 0.74 2.38
N GLU A 73 18.64 -0.29 3.14
CA GLU A 73 19.38 -1.56 3.17
C GLU A 73 19.37 -2.26 1.81
N GLN A 74 18.23 -2.25 1.11
CA GLN A 74 18.12 -2.76 -0.25
C GLN A 74 19.00 -1.97 -1.24
N ARG A 75 19.13 -0.65 -1.05
CA ARG A 75 19.99 0.20 -1.90
C ARG A 75 21.47 0.04 -1.59
N SER A 76 21.86 -0.15 -0.33
CA SER A 76 23.27 -0.29 0.07
C SER A 76 23.85 -1.68 -0.24
N GLY A 77 23.01 -2.71 -0.36
CA GLY A 77 23.40 -4.04 -0.84
C GLY A 77 23.65 -4.14 -2.35
N TYR A 78 23.31 -3.11 -3.13
CA TYR A 78 23.39 -3.12 -4.59
C TYR A 78 24.75 -2.58 -5.07
N ARG A 79 25.80 -3.41 -5.05
CA ARG A 79 26.91 -3.21 -6.00
C ARG A 79 26.33 -3.46 -7.40
N ALA A 80 26.27 -2.40 -8.20
CA ALA A 80 25.63 -2.41 -9.51
C ALA A 80 26.11 -3.56 -10.42
N PRO A 81 25.17 -4.17 -11.16
CA PRO A 81 25.39 -4.31 -12.58
C PRO A 81 24.29 -3.61 -13.37
N SER A 82 24.72 -2.96 -14.44
CA SER A 82 23.89 -2.39 -15.48
C SER A 82 22.83 -3.38 -15.97
N ARG A 83 21.60 -2.86 -16.17
CA ARG A 83 20.39 -3.46 -16.77
C ARG A 83 19.34 -3.94 -15.77
N ALA A 84 18.19 -3.26 -15.83
CA ALA A 84 16.98 -3.56 -15.10
C ALA A 84 16.47 -4.99 -15.39
N THR A 85 16.29 -5.77 -14.32
CA THR A 85 15.48 -6.98 -14.28
C THR A 85 14.74 -6.98 -12.94
N GLY A 86 13.48 -7.41 -12.94
CA GLY A 86 12.53 -7.26 -11.84
C GLY A 86 12.95 -7.90 -10.52
N ALA A 87 12.09 -7.79 -9.50
CA ALA A 87 12.34 -8.28 -8.14
C ALA A 87 12.88 -9.71 -8.13
N SER A 88 14.20 -9.85 -7.92
CA SER A 88 14.84 -11.14 -7.74
C SER A 88 14.71 -11.54 -6.27
N ILE A 89 13.91 -12.56 -5.99
CA ILE A 89 13.97 -13.28 -4.71
C ILE A 89 15.41 -13.78 -4.57
N GLY A 90 16.05 -13.47 -3.44
CA GLY A 90 17.44 -13.84 -3.19
C GLY A 90 17.67 -15.32 -3.50
N VAL A 91 18.55 -15.58 -4.45
CA VAL A 91 19.00 -16.93 -4.81
C VAL A 91 19.67 -17.52 -3.56
N SER A 92 19.24 -18.71 -3.12
CA SER A 92 19.78 -19.37 -1.93
C SER A 92 21.32 -19.34 -1.96
N ARG A 93 21.97 -19.13 -0.80
CA ARG A 93 23.44 -19.06 -0.69
C ARG A 93 24.14 -20.27 -1.32
N ASN A 94 23.44 -21.41 -1.43
CA ASN A 94 23.90 -22.64 -2.08
C ASN A 94 22.94 -23.10 -3.20
N GLN A 95 22.72 -22.25 -4.20
CA GLN A 95 21.87 -22.56 -5.35
C GLN A 95 22.18 -23.93 -5.99
N SER A 96 23.46 -24.29 -6.12
CA SER A 96 23.88 -25.59 -6.65
C SER A 96 23.43 -26.77 -5.80
N ALA A 97 23.44 -26.64 -4.46
CA ALA A 97 22.96 -27.68 -3.56
C ALA A 97 21.43 -27.83 -3.68
N CYS A 98 20.70 -26.72 -3.70
CA CYS A 98 19.25 -26.69 -3.90
C CYS A 98 18.85 -27.34 -5.24
N ASP A 99 19.52 -27.00 -6.34
CA ASP A 99 19.22 -27.57 -7.65
C ASP A 99 19.58 -29.06 -7.74
N SER A 100 20.67 -29.48 -7.09
CA SER A 100 21.01 -30.90 -6.99
C SER A 100 19.96 -31.70 -6.19
N ALA A 101 19.40 -31.12 -5.12
CA ALA A 101 18.35 -31.76 -4.33
C ALA A 101 17.05 -31.89 -5.12
N LYS A 102 16.68 -30.86 -5.90
CA LYS A 102 15.53 -30.92 -6.83
C LYS A 102 15.72 -32.00 -7.90
N ALA A 103 16.91 -32.11 -8.49
CA ALA A 103 17.21 -33.14 -9.48
C ALA A 103 17.09 -34.56 -8.91
N ARG A 104 17.58 -34.79 -7.69
CA ARG A 104 17.42 -36.08 -6.99
C ARG A 104 15.96 -36.44 -6.72
N ARG A 105 15.15 -35.46 -6.29
CA ARG A 105 13.70 -35.65 -6.11
C ARG A 105 13.01 -36.03 -7.42
N ALA A 106 13.34 -35.34 -8.52
CA ALA A 106 12.79 -35.65 -9.84
C ALA A 106 13.14 -37.08 -10.27
N ALA A 107 14.41 -37.47 -10.18
CA ALA A 107 14.86 -38.84 -10.50
C ALA A 107 14.17 -39.90 -9.64
N ALA A 108 14.01 -39.65 -8.33
CA ALA A 108 13.28 -40.56 -7.45
C ALA A 108 11.80 -40.66 -7.83
N TYR A 109 11.17 -39.56 -8.23
CA TYR A 109 9.78 -39.56 -8.66
C TYR A 109 9.58 -40.28 -10.00
N GLU A 110 10.52 -40.17 -10.93
CA GLU A 110 10.52 -40.93 -12.18
C GLU A 110 10.63 -42.43 -11.92
N GLN A 111 11.47 -42.86 -10.99
CA GLN A 111 11.63 -44.27 -10.62
C GLN A 111 10.39 -44.84 -9.93
N LEU A 112 9.74 -44.06 -9.05
CA LEU A 112 8.58 -44.51 -8.28
C LEU A 112 7.26 -44.42 -9.07
N GLY A 113 7.20 -43.55 -10.08
CA GLY A 113 6.01 -43.31 -10.90
C GLY A 113 4.76 -43.05 -10.05
N THR A 114 3.64 -43.67 -10.42
CA THR A 114 2.36 -43.55 -9.70
C THR A 114 2.29 -44.32 -8.38
N ARG A 115 3.31 -45.13 -8.05
CA ARG A 115 3.34 -45.98 -6.85
C ARG A 115 3.97 -45.29 -5.63
N ARG A 116 4.24 -43.98 -5.73
CA ARG A 116 4.88 -43.20 -4.67
C ARG A 116 3.96 -43.06 -3.47
N THR A 117 4.46 -43.40 -2.27
CA THR A 117 3.71 -43.18 -1.03
C THR A 117 3.83 -41.74 -0.54
N PHE A 118 2.98 -41.35 0.41
CA PHE A 118 3.03 -40.03 1.02
C PHE A 118 4.36 -39.80 1.77
N GLU A 119 4.85 -40.80 2.49
CA GLU A 119 6.09 -40.75 3.26
C GLU A 119 7.30 -40.53 2.35
N GLN A 120 7.33 -41.22 1.21
CA GLN A 120 8.36 -41.05 0.19
C GLN A 120 8.32 -39.63 -0.40
N SER A 121 7.12 -39.10 -0.66
CA SER A 121 6.95 -37.73 -1.16
C SER A 121 7.49 -36.72 -0.15
N ARG A 122 7.07 -36.86 1.12
CA ARG A 122 7.44 -35.99 2.23
C ARG A 122 8.94 -36.02 2.53
N PHE A 123 9.57 -37.20 2.45
CA PHE A 123 11.02 -37.33 2.63
C PHE A 123 11.80 -36.48 1.62
N TRP A 124 11.45 -36.56 0.34
CA TRP A 124 12.10 -35.77 -0.70
C TRP A 124 11.79 -34.28 -0.62
N ASP A 125 10.58 -33.91 -0.21
CA ASP A 125 10.20 -32.51 -0.01
C ASP A 125 11.00 -31.86 1.14
N ASN A 126 11.17 -32.58 2.25
CA ASN A 126 11.99 -32.12 3.37
C ASN A 126 13.46 -31.95 2.98
N GLN A 127 14.02 -32.88 2.21
CA GLN A 127 15.41 -32.74 1.72
C GLN A 127 15.60 -31.53 0.81
N VAL A 128 14.64 -31.23 -0.06
CA VAL A 128 14.68 -30.02 -0.89
C VAL A 128 14.57 -28.77 -0.01
N TYR A 129 13.65 -28.76 0.96
CA TYR A 129 13.49 -27.64 1.89
C TYR A 129 14.78 -27.35 2.66
N ASP A 130 15.43 -28.39 3.21
CA ASP A 130 16.68 -28.23 3.95
C ASP A 130 17.86 -27.77 3.09
N ALA A 131 17.88 -28.14 1.81
CA ALA A 131 18.92 -27.73 0.87
C ALA A 131 18.70 -26.32 0.29
N CYS A 132 17.46 -25.82 0.31
CA CYS A 132 17.08 -24.56 -0.33
C CYS A 132 16.83 -23.40 0.64
N LYS A 133 16.69 -23.64 1.94
CA LYS A 133 16.63 -22.61 2.99
C LYS A 133 17.96 -21.85 3.13
#